data_AF-A0A075FJY0-F1
#
_entry.id   AF-A0A075FJY0-F1
#
_cell.length_a   1.000
_cell.length_b   1.000
_cell.length_c   1.000
_cell.angle_alpha   90.00
_cell.angle_beta   90.00
_cell.angle_gamma   90.00
#
_symmetry.space_group_name_H-M   'P 1'
#
loop_
_entity.id
_entity.type
_entity.pdbx_description
1 polymer ?
#
loop_
_entity_poly.entity_id
_entity_poly.type
_entity_poly.pdbx_seq_one_letter_code
_entity_poly.pdbx_strand_id
1 'polypeptide(L)'
;MGRYTSQARQLAQTFGKKIRVLSKVIDSKILLENTDVFVGSGGTMTAESALLGIPTISYNAVPNIIESYLVRKKLVIRETNPKRVAISIRNILESSNLETKKRSKKIWGSMEDPYPILVKTMKSVLK
;
A
#
# COMPACT_ATOMS: atom_id res chain seq x y z
N MET A 1 -6.07 6.75 15.16
CA MET A 1 -5.72 5.86 16.26
C MET A 1 -4.33 5.32 15.97
N GLY A 2 -3.32 5.67 16.77
CA GLY A 2 -2.08 4.88 16.78
C GLY A 2 -2.32 3.66 17.67
N ARG A 3 -1.76 2.49 17.32
CA ARG A 3 -1.81 1.31 18.21
C ARG A 3 -1.31 1.67 19.61
N TYR A 4 -0.33 2.58 19.70
CA TYR A 4 0.20 3.13 20.93
C TYR A 4 -0.04 4.64 20.98
N THR A 5 -0.82 5.09 21.97
CA THR A 5 -1.18 6.51 22.17
C THR A 5 0.04 7.38 22.46
N SER A 6 1.03 6.86 23.16
CA SER A 6 2.31 7.52 23.43
C SER A 6 3.06 7.87 22.15
N GLN A 7 3.18 6.93 21.22
CA GLN A 7 3.84 7.14 19.92
C GLN A 7 3.09 8.17 19.08
N ALA A 8 1.75 8.09 19.03
CA ALA A 8 0.94 9.06 18.31
C ALA A 8 1.12 10.50 18.86
N ARG A 9 1.17 10.63 20.20
CA ARG A 9 1.42 11.92 20.86
C ARG A 9 2.83 12.44 20.55
N GLN A 10 3.84 11.59 20.63
CA GLN A 10 5.23 11.96 20.32
C GLN A 10 5.35 12.47 18.88
N LEU A 11 4.79 11.76 17.90
CA LEU A 11 4.80 12.19 16.49
C LEU A 11 4.10 13.55 16.31
N ALA A 12 2.94 13.74 16.93
CA ALA A 12 2.22 15.02 16.85
C ALA A 12 3.02 16.19 17.45
N GLN A 13 3.72 15.96 18.57
CA GLN A 13 4.57 16.96 19.22
C GLN A 13 5.82 17.28 18.40
N THR A 14 6.49 16.26 17.86
CA THR A 14 7.74 16.42 17.10
C THR A 14 7.52 17.11 15.76
N PHE A 15 6.46 16.76 15.04
CA PHE A 15 6.24 17.22 13.66
C PHE A 15 5.19 18.33 13.52
N GLY A 16 4.40 18.59 14.58
CA GLY A 16 3.41 19.66 14.61
C GLY A 16 2.44 19.59 13.43
N LYS A 17 2.28 20.70 12.70
CA LYS A 17 1.38 20.80 11.54
C LYS A 17 1.94 20.21 10.24
N LYS A 18 3.17 19.68 10.22
CA LYS A 18 3.78 19.08 9.02
C LYS A 18 3.20 17.71 8.68
N ILE A 19 2.60 17.03 9.65
CA ILE A 19 1.93 15.75 9.48
C ILE A 19 0.54 15.80 10.10
N ARG A 20 -0.33 14.89 9.67
CA ARG A 20 -1.62 14.66 10.32
C ARG A 20 -1.64 13.24 10.89
N VAL A 21 -1.59 13.13 12.21
CA VAL A 21 -1.80 11.85 12.89
C VAL A 21 -3.30 11.62 13.03
N LEU A 22 -3.83 10.63 12.30
CA LEU A 22 -5.26 10.30 12.38
C LEU A 22 -5.59 9.81 13.78
N SER A 23 -6.67 10.32 14.40
CA SER A 23 -7.12 9.93 15.75
C SER A 23 -8.27 8.92 15.73
N LYS A 24 -9.05 8.87 14.66
CA LYS A 24 -10.17 7.93 14.45
C LYS A 24 -9.88 6.97 13.30
N VAL A 25 -10.68 5.90 13.18
CA VAL A 25 -10.71 5.03 12.01
C VAL A 25 -11.31 5.82 10.85
N ILE A 26 -10.70 5.70 9.67
CA ILE A 26 -11.16 6.32 8.42
C ILE A 26 -11.30 5.19 7.41
N ASP A 27 -12.28 5.33 6.52
CA ASP A 27 -12.42 4.44 5.37
C ASP A 27 -11.11 4.45 4.54
N SER A 28 -10.47 3.29 4.45
CA SER A 28 -9.18 3.15 3.79
C SER A 28 -9.29 3.37 2.29
N LYS A 29 -10.42 3.03 1.65
CA LYS A 29 -10.62 3.24 0.22
C LYS A 29 -10.64 4.73 -0.09
N ILE A 30 -11.42 5.50 0.67
CA ILE A 30 -11.48 6.97 0.52
C ILE A 30 -10.10 7.60 0.74
N LEU A 31 -9.38 7.14 1.77
CA LEU A 31 -8.03 7.63 2.06
C LEU A 31 -7.06 7.37 0.89
N LEU A 32 -7.06 6.14 0.37
CA LEU A 32 -6.17 5.71 -0.71
C LEU A 32 -6.52 6.40 -2.04
N GLU A 33 -7.79 6.54 -2.39
CA GLU A 33 -8.22 7.24 -3.63
C GLU A 33 -7.76 8.70 -3.69
N ASN A 34 -7.56 9.33 -2.52
CA ASN A 34 -7.07 10.71 -2.39
C ASN A 34 -5.57 10.79 -2.06
N THR A 35 -4.81 9.71 -2.27
CA THR A 35 -3.37 9.66 -1.99
C THR A 35 -2.53 9.76 -3.27
N ASP A 36 -1.59 10.71 -3.31
CA ASP A 36 -0.63 10.84 -4.42
C ASP A 36 0.47 9.76 -4.37
N VAL A 37 0.99 9.48 -3.17
CA VAL A 37 2.03 8.47 -2.92
C VAL A 37 1.77 7.75 -1.60
N PHE A 38 1.75 6.42 -1.63
CA PHE A 38 1.60 5.60 -0.43
C PHE A 38 2.97 5.05 0.03
N VAL A 39 3.25 5.13 1.33
CA VAL A 39 4.43 4.51 1.95
C VAL A 39 3.96 3.61 3.08
N GLY A 40 4.27 2.32 2.98
CA GLY A 40 3.92 1.32 4.01
C GLY A 40 4.95 0.21 4.11
N SER A 41 4.77 -0.72 5.03
CA SER A 41 5.75 -1.77 5.34
C SER A 41 5.44 -3.14 4.70
N GLY A 42 4.78 -3.15 3.53
CA GLY A 42 4.51 -4.37 2.77
C GLY A 42 3.32 -5.20 3.24
N GLY A 43 2.49 -4.66 4.14
CA GLY A 43 1.26 -5.30 4.61
C GLY A 43 0.07 -5.11 3.65
N THR A 44 -1.14 -5.39 4.14
CA THR A 44 -2.38 -5.35 3.34
C THR A 44 -2.59 -4.00 2.64
N MET A 45 -2.48 -2.88 3.35
CA MET A 45 -2.67 -1.56 2.73
C MET A 45 -1.62 -1.26 1.65
N THR A 46 -0.40 -1.81 1.74
CA THR A 46 0.61 -1.68 0.67
C THR A 46 0.19 -2.45 -0.58
N ALA A 47 -0.43 -3.62 -0.42
CA ALA A 47 -0.96 -4.38 -1.55
C ALA A 47 -2.18 -3.68 -2.16
N GLU A 48 -3.11 -3.20 -1.32
CA GLU A 48 -4.30 -2.45 -1.74
C GLU A 48 -3.91 -1.19 -2.50
N SER A 49 -2.99 -0.37 -1.99
CA SER A 49 -2.56 0.86 -2.66
C SER A 49 -1.95 0.58 -4.03
N ALA A 50 -1.11 -0.45 -4.12
CA ALA A 50 -0.47 -0.85 -5.36
C ALA A 50 -1.51 -1.31 -6.41
N LEU A 51 -2.51 -2.10 -6.01
CA LEU A 51 -3.59 -2.60 -6.89
C LEU A 51 -4.61 -1.52 -7.26
N LEU A 52 -4.76 -0.47 -6.45
CA LEU A 52 -5.51 0.74 -6.83
C LEU A 52 -4.74 1.64 -7.82
N GLY A 53 -3.49 1.28 -8.16
CA GLY A 53 -2.66 2.04 -9.09
C GLY A 53 -2.04 3.31 -8.48
N ILE A 54 -1.99 3.38 -7.15
CA ILE A 54 -1.33 4.46 -6.42
C ILE A 54 0.17 4.16 -6.38
N PRO A 55 1.05 5.12 -6.73
CA PRO A 55 2.49 4.97 -6.52
C PRO A 55 2.80 4.53 -5.09
N THR A 56 3.39 3.35 -4.96
CA THR A 56 3.53 2.67 -3.67
C THR A 56 4.98 2.33 -3.37
N ILE A 57 5.45 2.76 -2.20
CA ILE A 57 6.76 2.42 -1.66
C ILE A 57 6.58 1.49 -0.46
N SER A 58 7.29 0.38 -0.50
CA SER A 58 7.40 -0.60 0.56
C SER A 58 8.66 -0.32 1.35
N TYR A 59 8.51 0.44 2.45
CA TYR A 59 9.58 0.83 3.36
C TYR A 59 9.76 -0.17 4.48
N ASN A 60 10.97 -0.72 4.60
CA ASN A 60 11.33 -1.65 5.67
C ASN A 60 10.33 -2.81 5.82
N ALA A 61 9.88 -3.36 4.69
CA ALA A 61 8.91 -4.43 4.70
C ALA A 61 9.51 -5.75 5.16
N VAL A 62 8.75 -6.46 5.99
CA VAL A 62 9.04 -7.87 6.27
C VAL A 62 8.79 -8.65 4.98
N PRO A 63 9.77 -9.45 4.50
CA PRO A 63 9.62 -10.20 3.27
C PRO A 63 8.36 -11.06 3.29
N ASN A 64 7.48 -10.84 2.31
CA ASN A 64 6.29 -11.66 2.12
C ASN A 64 6.03 -11.90 0.63
N ILE A 65 5.29 -12.96 0.32
CA ILE A 65 5.07 -13.42 -1.05
C ILE A 65 4.27 -12.40 -1.88
N ILE A 66 3.32 -11.70 -1.25
CA ILE A 66 2.45 -10.73 -1.92
C ILE A 66 3.25 -9.49 -2.32
N GLU A 67 3.99 -8.89 -1.38
CA GLU A 67 4.82 -7.73 -1.67
C GLU A 67 5.93 -8.08 -2.68
N SER A 68 6.56 -9.26 -2.55
CA SER A 68 7.54 -9.73 -3.54
C SER A 68 6.93 -9.89 -4.93
N TYR A 69 5.70 -10.38 -5.03
CA TYR A 69 4.98 -10.46 -6.30
C TYR A 69 4.72 -9.07 -6.89
N LEU A 70 4.25 -8.11 -6.10
CA LEU A 70 3.96 -6.75 -6.56
C LEU A 70 5.23 -5.97 -6.97
N VAL A 71 6.35 -6.20 -6.28
CA VAL A 71 7.68 -5.68 -6.68
C VAL A 71 8.09 -6.24 -8.05
N ARG A 72 8.00 -7.57 -8.25
CA ARG A 72 8.29 -8.19 -9.56
C ARG A 72 7.40 -7.64 -10.68
N LYS A 73 6.15 -7.32 -10.35
CA LYS A 73 5.18 -6.71 -11.27
C LYS A 73 5.37 -5.20 -11.46
N LYS A 74 6.37 -4.59 -10.82
CA LYS A 74 6.68 -3.14 -10.89
C LYS A 74 5.51 -2.25 -10.43
N LEU A 75 4.70 -2.73 -9.49
CA LEU A 75 3.66 -1.94 -8.82
C LEU A 75 4.14 -1.36 -7.49
N VAL A 76 5.17 -1.96 -6.88
CA VAL A 76 5.73 -1.54 -5.59
C VAL A 76 7.23 -1.30 -5.74
N ILE A 77 7.71 -0.20 -5.19
CA ILE A 77 9.13 0.09 -5.04
C ILE A 77 9.55 -0.35 -3.64
N ARG A 78 10.44 -1.34 -3.54
CA ARG A 78 11.02 -1.74 -2.25
C ARG A 78 12.25 -0.90 -1.96
N GLU A 79 12.28 -0.23 -0.82
CA GLU A 79 13.41 0.61 -0.39
C GLU A 79 13.54 0.62 1.14
N THR A 80 14.75 0.59 1.67
CA THR A 80 15.01 0.61 3.13
C THR A 80 15.77 1.85 3.57
N ASN A 81 16.35 2.61 2.64
CA ASN A 81 17.06 3.84 2.91
C ASN A 81 16.10 5.05 2.88
N PRO A 82 15.90 5.77 4.00
CA PRO A 82 14.98 6.91 4.06
C PRO A 82 15.31 8.04 3.06
N LYS A 83 16.59 8.28 2.76
CA LYS A 83 16.98 9.30 1.77
C LYS A 83 16.54 8.91 0.36
N ARG A 84 16.68 7.63 0.00
CA ARG A 84 16.20 7.11 -1.28
C ARG A 84 14.69 7.13 -1.38
N VAL A 85 13.98 6.80 -0.29
CA VAL A 85 12.51 6.96 -0.22
C VAL A 85 12.11 8.40 -0.53
N ALA A 86 12.72 9.39 0.12
CA ALA A 86 12.41 10.80 -0.11
C ALA A 86 12.66 11.23 -1.57
N ILE A 87 13.77 10.79 -2.17
CA ILE A 87 14.07 11.04 -3.58
C ILE A 87 13.03 10.37 -4.49
N SER A 88 12.65 9.12 -4.21
CA SER A 88 11.61 8.42 -4.97
C SER A 88 10.27 9.13 -4.89
N ILE A 89 9.85 9.60 -3.71
CA ILE A 89 8.62 10.38 -3.53
C ILE A 89 8.66 11.63 -4.40
N ARG A 90 9.77 12.39 -4.36
CA ARG A 90 9.92 13.59 -5.18
C ARG A 90 9.77 13.28 -6.68
N ASN A 91 10.49 12.28 -7.18
CA ASN A 91 10.41 11.89 -8.58
C ASN A 91 9.01 11.42 -8.99
N ILE A 92 8.29 10.74 -8.09
CA ILE A 92 6.91 10.33 -8.32
C ILE A 92 5.99 11.55 -8.43
N LEU A 93 6.14 12.52 -7.52
CA LEU A 93 5.31 13.74 -7.52
C LEU A 93 5.60 14.64 -8.74
N GLU A 94 6.81 14.61 -9.28
CA GLU A 94 7.21 15.33 -10.50
C GLU A 94 6.82 14.59 -11.79
N SER A 95 6.31 13.35 -11.71
CA SER A 95 6.00 12.52 -12.88
C SER A 95 4.53 12.07 -12.93
N SER A 96 4.11 11.58 -14.10
CA SER A 96 2.75 11.09 -14.30
C SER A 96 2.57 9.66 -13.75
N ASN A 97 1.51 9.43 -12.98
CA ASN A 97 1.16 8.10 -12.47
C ASN A 97 0.41 7.19 -13.47
N LEU A 98 0.28 7.61 -14.74
CA LEU A 98 -0.48 6.89 -15.77
C LEU A 98 0.03 5.47 -16.00
N GLU A 99 1.35 5.28 -16.01
CA GLU A 99 1.94 3.96 -16.24
C GLU A 99 1.68 2.99 -15.08
N THR A 100 1.76 3.47 -13.84
CA THR A 100 1.40 2.70 -12.65
C THR A 100 -0.06 2.27 -12.70
N LYS A 101 -0.97 3.19 -13.04
CA LYS A 101 -2.40 2.88 -13.21
C LYS A 101 -2.65 1.85 -14.31
N LYS A 102 -1.98 1.96 -15.45
CA LYS A 102 -2.09 0.99 -16.56
C LYS A 102 -1.66 -0.41 -16.12
N ARG A 103 -0.49 -0.53 -15.49
CA ARG A 103 0.00 -1.81 -14.97
C ARG A 103 -0.94 -2.40 -13.93
N SER A 104 -1.44 -1.56 -13.04
CA SER A 104 -2.35 -2.00 -11.99
C SER A 104 -3.64 -2.57 -12.57
N LYS A 105 -4.28 -1.84 -13.49
CA LYS A 105 -5.48 -2.32 -14.19
C LYS A 105 -5.25 -3.65 -14.91
N LYS A 106 -4.09 -3.81 -15.58
CA LYS A 106 -3.73 -5.05 -16.26
C LYS A 106 -3.64 -6.23 -15.28
N ILE A 107 -3.00 -6.02 -14.14
CA ILE A 107 -2.83 -7.08 -13.13
C ILE A 107 -4.16 -7.39 -12.46
N TRP A 108 -4.91 -6.36 -12.05
CA TRP A 108 -6.24 -6.51 -11.46
C TRP A 108 -7.18 -7.28 -12.39
N GLY A 109 -7.21 -6.95 -13.68
CA GLY A 109 -8.04 -7.64 -14.67
C GLY A 109 -7.62 -9.09 -14.96
N SER A 110 -6.44 -9.52 -14.51
CA SER A 110 -5.99 -10.91 -14.60
C SER A 110 -6.27 -11.74 -13.34
N MET A 111 -6.76 -11.09 -12.28
CA MET A 111 -7.09 -11.77 -11.02
C MET A 111 -8.48 -12.39 -11.11
N GLU A 112 -8.64 -13.53 -10.44
CA GLU A 112 -9.92 -14.21 -10.28
C GLU A 112 -10.58 -13.79 -8.96
N ASP A 113 -11.91 -13.88 -8.91
CA ASP A 113 -12.64 -13.74 -7.65
C ASP A 113 -12.34 -14.97 -6.76
N PRO A 114 -11.73 -14.81 -5.58
CA PRO A 114 -11.42 -15.93 -4.71
C PRO A 114 -12.66 -16.57 -4.07
N TYR A 115 -13.80 -15.85 -3.99
CA TYR A 115 -14.98 -16.36 -3.30
C TYR A 115 -15.58 -17.62 -3.94
N PRO A 116 -15.85 -17.67 -5.26
CA PRO A 116 -16.31 -18.89 -5.92
C PRO A 116 -15.34 -20.08 -5.75
N ILE A 117 -14.04 -19.82 -5.77
CA ILE A 117 -12.99 -20.83 -5.66
C ILE A 117 -12.94 -21.40 -4.24
N LEU A 118 -13.05 -20.53 -3.24
CA LEU A 118 -13.11 -20.93 -1.84
C LEU A 118 -14.34 -21.81 -1.59
N VAL A 119 -15.52 -21.36 -2.03
CA VAL A 119 -16.77 -22.12 -1.87
C VAL A 119 -16.69 -23.48 -2.56
N LYS A 120 -16.15 -23.55 -3.78
CA LYS A 120 -15.94 -24.81 -4.51
C LYS A 120 -15.01 -25.75 -3.74
N THR A 121 -13.89 -25.23 -3.24
CA THR A 121 -12.88 -26.00 -2.49
C THR A 121 -13.46 -26.54 -1.17
N MET A 122 -14.21 -25.72 -0.43
CA MET A 122 -14.85 -26.17 0.81
C MET A 122 -15.83 -27.32 0.54
N LYS A 123 -16.65 -27.21 -0.51
CA LYS A 123 -17.60 -28.27 -0.89
C LYS A 123 -16.92 -29.57 -1.33
N SER A 124 -15.71 -29.52 -1.90
CA SER A 124 -14.99 -30.72 -2.32
C SER A 124 -14.33 -31.47 -1.16
N VAL A 125 -14.02 -30.80 -0.05
CA VAL A 125 -13.39 -31.42 1.14
C VAL A 125 -14.44 -32.00 2.10
N LEU A 126 -15.67 -31.49 2.06
CA LEU A 126 -16.78 -31.97 2.90
C LEU A 126 -17.55 -33.17 2.32
N LYS A 127 -17.12 -33.71 1.18
CA LYS A 127 -17.61 -34.98 0.61
C LYS A 127 -16.73 -36.12 1.09
#